data_AF-A0A7X6U166-F1
#
_entry.id   AF-A0A7X6U166-F1
#
_cell.length_a   1.000
_cell.length_b   1.000
_cell.length_c   1.000
_cell.angle_alpha   90.00
_cell.angle_beta   90.00
_cell.angle_gamma   90.00
#
_symmetry.space_group_name_H-M   'P 1'
#
loop_
_entity.id
_entity.type
_entity.pdbx_description
1 polymer ?
#
loop_
_entity_poly.entity_id
_entity_poly.type
_entity_poly.pdbx_seq_one_letter_code
_entity_poly.pdbx_strand_id
1 'polypeptide(L)'
;ILIRNPEDDAEAKTDEELKKEAEDVLKEYLDGDRTEASFVKLVIQHSQDPGSKAAGGLYEDVAAGTMVAEFENWCTEDGRKKGDTGIVKTVHGYHIMYFEGYGEEPELPGRIRESLKEIHLNEWVERISNDAQLTRHPFGMKFVGKTDFFSALFGRTPAEPKETIPELTPAG
;
A
#
# COMPACT_ATOMS: atom_id res chain seq x y z
N ILE A 1 -6.08 -6.19 0.45
CA ILE A 1 -5.78 -5.62 1.78
C ILE A 1 -6.22 -6.61 2.83
N LEU A 2 -5.35 -7.05 3.74
CA LEU A 2 -5.73 -7.95 4.83
C LEU A 2 -5.90 -7.18 6.14
N ILE A 3 -7.08 -7.26 6.75
CA ILE A 3 -7.38 -6.77 8.10
C ILE A 3 -7.45 -7.96 9.04
N ARG A 4 -6.50 -8.02 9.99
CA ARG A 4 -6.43 -9.06 11.02
C ARG A 4 -5.77 -8.55 12.28
N ASN A 5 -5.97 -9.27 13.39
CA ASN A 5 -5.17 -9.04 14.59
C ASN A 5 -3.72 -9.50 14.35
N PRO A 6 -2.72 -8.78 14.91
CA PRO A 6 -1.35 -9.26 15.01
C PRO A 6 -1.29 -10.57 15.83
N GLU A 7 -0.27 -11.40 15.57
CA GLU A 7 -0.16 -12.73 16.20
C GLU A 7 0.07 -12.69 17.72
N ASP A 8 0.48 -11.55 18.28
CA ASP A 8 0.76 -11.35 19.70
C ASP A 8 0.14 -10.03 20.23
N ASP A 9 -1.15 -9.81 19.99
CA ASP A 9 -1.85 -8.59 20.44
C ASP A 9 -2.61 -8.80 21.76
N ALA A 10 -2.24 -8.02 22.78
CA ALA A 10 -2.93 -7.99 24.08
C ALA A 10 -4.31 -7.30 24.01
N GLU A 11 -4.55 -6.52 22.95
CA GLU A 11 -5.81 -5.80 22.67
C GLU A 11 -6.45 -6.29 21.36
N ALA A 12 -6.47 -7.61 21.16
CA ALA A 12 -7.07 -8.24 19.98
C ALA A 12 -8.50 -7.75 19.74
N LYS A 13 -8.74 -7.19 18.55
CA LYS A 13 -10.06 -6.74 18.09
C LYS A 13 -11.00 -7.94 17.95
N THR A 14 -12.28 -7.71 18.23
CA THR A 14 -13.36 -8.67 17.93
C THR A 14 -13.52 -8.88 16.43
N ASP A 15 -14.20 -9.96 16.03
CA ASP A 15 -14.46 -10.23 14.62
C ASP A 15 -15.32 -9.11 13.99
N GLU A 16 -16.28 -8.58 14.74
CA GLU A 16 -17.13 -7.47 14.33
C GLU A 16 -16.33 -6.17 14.12
N GLU A 17 -15.34 -5.90 14.97
CA GLU A 17 -14.46 -4.73 14.81
C GLU A 17 -13.55 -4.86 13.59
N LEU A 18 -12.98 -6.04 13.35
CA LEU A 18 -12.18 -6.32 12.15
C LEU A 18 -13.03 -6.21 10.87
N LYS A 19 -14.26 -6.71 10.91
CA LYS A 19 -15.22 -6.58 9.81
C LYS A 19 -15.51 -5.11 9.53
N LYS A 20 -15.83 -4.35 10.58
CA LYS A 20 -16.14 -2.93 10.45
C LYS A 20 -14.96 -2.14 9.88
N GLU A 21 -13.75 -2.41 10.35
CA GLU A 21 -12.54 -1.79 9.79
C GLU A 21 -12.37 -2.12 8.30
N ALA A 22 -12.63 -3.37 7.90
CA ALA A 22 -12.59 -3.73 6.49
C ALA A 22 -13.67 -3.01 5.66
N GLU A 23 -14.88 -2.84 6.20
CA GLU A 23 -15.96 -2.07 5.59
C GLU A 23 -15.61 -0.58 5.46
N ASP A 24 -15.01 0.00 6.49
CA ASP A 24 -14.58 1.41 6.51
C ASP A 24 -13.47 1.66 5.48
N VAL A 25 -12.47 0.77 5.37
CA VAL A 25 -11.40 0.87 4.37
C VAL A 25 -11.94 0.71 2.94
N LEU A 26 -12.85 -0.25 2.72
CA LEU A 26 -13.51 -0.38 1.40
C LEU A 26 -14.33 0.87 1.08
N LYS A 27 -15.02 1.44 2.07
CA LYS A 27 -15.76 2.68 1.88
C LYS A 27 -14.85 3.84 1.52
N GLU A 28 -13.69 3.98 2.17
CA GLU A 28 -12.70 5.00 1.82
C GLU A 28 -12.27 4.90 0.35
N TYR A 29 -12.01 3.67 -0.14
CA TYR A 29 -11.74 3.46 -1.56
C TYR A 29 -12.90 3.89 -2.45
N LEU A 30 -14.14 3.49 -2.10
CA LEU A 30 -15.34 3.76 -2.89
C LEU A 30 -15.75 5.24 -2.92
N ASP A 31 -15.46 5.98 -1.84
CA ASP A 31 -15.71 7.42 -1.73
C ASP A 31 -14.58 8.26 -2.37
N GLY A 32 -13.42 7.65 -2.64
CA GLY A 32 -12.25 8.30 -3.24
C GLY A 32 -12.16 8.19 -4.77
N ASP A 33 -10.92 8.24 -5.29
CA ASP A 33 -10.63 8.28 -6.73
C ASP A 33 -10.93 6.96 -7.46
N ARG A 34 -11.02 5.84 -6.71
CA ARG A 34 -11.31 4.49 -7.23
C ARG A 34 -10.38 4.04 -8.36
N THR A 35 -9.12 4.41 -8.24
CA THR A 35 -8.04 4.00 -9.13
C THR A 35 -7.18 2.92 -8.49
N GLU A 36 -6.49 2.14 -9.30
CA GLU A 36 -5.47 1.18 -8.86
C GLU A 36 -4.44 1.82 -7.91
N ALA A 37 -3.92 3.00 -8.27
CA ALA A 37 -3.00 3.75 -7.42
C ALA A 37 -3.63 4.11 -6.06
N SER A 38 -4.90 4.53 -6.02
CA SER A 38 -5.59 4.80 -4.75
C SER A 38 -5.79 3.52 -3.91
N PHE A 39 -6.02 2.37 -4.56
CA PHE A 39 -6.12 1.10 -3.84
C PHE A 39 -4.76 0.66 -3.28
N VAL A 40 -3.68 0.79 -4.04
CA VAL A 40 -2.31 0.49 -3.58
C VAL A 40 -1.92 1.34 -2.37
N LYS A 41 -2.32 2.62 -2.32
CA LYS A 41 -2.14 3.46 -1.12
C LYS A 41 -2.81 2.84 0.11
N LEU A 42 -4.06 2.40 -0.02
CA LEU A 42 -4.79 1.76 1.08
C LEU A 42 -4.16 0.43 1.50
N VAL A 43 -3.55 -0.32 0.57
CA VAL A 43 -2.75 -1.51 0.92
C VAL A 43 -1.58 -1.13 1.83
N ILE A 44 -0.81 -0.11 1.47
CA ILE A 44 0.35 0.35 2.27
C ILE A 44 -0.10 0.85 3.64
N GLN A 45 -1.24 1.52 3.73
CA GLN A 45 -1.72 2.11 4.97
C GLN A 45 -2.32 1.05 5.91
N HIS A 46 -3.16 0.15 5.39
CA HIS A 46 -4.02 -0.69 6.23
C HIS A 46 -3.65 -2.17 6.25
N SER A 47 -2.98 -2.70 5.21
CA SER A 47 -2.78 -4.15 5.11
C SER A 47 -1.85 -4.68 6.21
N GLN A 48 -2.28 -5.78 6.83
CA GLN A 48 -1.55 -6.58 7.81
C GLN A 48 -0.92 -7.84 7.18
N ASP A 49 -0.95 -7.95 5.85
CA ASP A 49 -0.20 -8.97 5.12
C ASP A 49 1.19 -8.46 4.73
N PRO A 50 2.27 -8.90 5.41
CA PRO A 50 3.61 -8.49 5.05
C PRO A 50 4.08 -9.05 3.70
N GLY A 51 3.49 -10.16 3.23
CA GLY A 51 3.92 -10.87 2.02
C GLY A 51 3.63 -10.12 0.73
N SER A 52 2.47 -9.45 0.64
CA SER A 52 2.08 -8.69 -0.56
C SER A 52 2.19 -7.18 -0.41
N LYS A 53 2.22 -6.64 0.82
CA LYS A 53 2.17 -5.18 1.07
C LYS A 53 3.26 -4.39 0.36
N ALA A 54 4.49 -4.90 0.33
CA ALA A 54 5.60 -4.26 -0.37
C ALA A 54 5.46 -4.28 -1.91
N ALA A 55 4.64 -5.20 -2.44
CA ALA A 55 4.31 -5.32 -3.85
C ALA A 55 2.94 -4.68 -4.19
N GLY A 56 2.45 -3.77 -3.34
CA GLY A 56 1.16 -3.11 -3.55
C GLY A 56 -0.05 -4.01 -3.36
N GLY A 57 0.12 -5.18 -2.73
CA GLY A 57 -0.97 -6.11 -2.43
C GLY A 57 -1.32 -7.05 -3.59
N LEU A 58 -0.48 -7.07 -4.64
CA LEU A 58 -0.70 -7.88 -5.82
C LEU A 58 -0.43 -9.36 -5.53
N TYR A 59 -1.40 -10.20 -5.90
CA TYR A 59 -1.23 -11.63 -6.06
C TYR A 59 -1.41 -11.98 -7.53
N GLU A 60 -0.40 -12.59 -8.14
CA GLU A 60 -0.40 -13.06 -9.53
C GLU A 60 -0.56 -14.58 -9.55
N ASP A 61 -0.99 -15.12 -10.69
CA ASP A 61 -1.08 -16.57 -10.94
C ASP A 61 -1.81 -17.36 -9.85
N VAL A 62 -2.89 -16.78 -9.31
CA VAL A 62 -3.77 -17.45 -8.33
C VAL A 62 -4.50 -18.60 -9.02
N ALA A 63 -3.84 -19.77 -9.03
CA ALA A 63 -4.35 -21.00 -9.62
C ALA A 63 -5.20 -21.78 -8.63
N ALA A 64 -6.05 -22.68 -9.15
CA ALA A 64 -6.93 -23.47 -8.32
C ALA A 64 -6.16 -24.34 -7.31
N GLY A 65 -6.55 -24.27 -6.03
CA GLY A 65 -5.93 -24.98 -4.92
C GLY A 65 -4.67 -24.33 -4.34
N THR A 66 -4.28 -23.13 -4.79
CA THR A 66 -3.08 -22.43 -4.28
C THR A 66 -3.38 -21.49 -3.13
N MET A 67 -4.63 -21.05 -3.00
CA MET A 67 -5.09 -20.11 -1.96
C MET A 67 -6.24 -20.73 -1.15
N VAL A 68 -6.59 -20.07 -0.04
CA VAL A 68 -7.80 -20.44 0.72
C VAL A 68 -9.04 -20.28 -0.17
N ALA A 69 -9.95 -21.24 -0.08
CA ALA A 69 -11.04 -21.41 -1.04
C ALA A 69 -11.91 -20.16 -1.20
N GLU A 70 -12.18 -19.42 -0.12
CA GLU A 70 -13.00 -18.21 -0.18
C GLU A 70 -12.33 -17.10 -1.00
N PHE A 71 -11.00 -16.97 -0.91
CA PHE A 71 -10.22 -16.00 -1.68
C PHE A 71 -10.17 -16.41 -3.15
N GLU A 72 -9.87 -17.67 -3.42
CA GLU A 72 -9.79 -18.22 -4.77
C GLU A 72 -11.13 -18.12 -5.52
N ASN A 73 -12.24 -18.50 -4.85
CA ASN A 73 -13.56 -18.42 -5.43
C ASN A 73 -13.93 -16.98 -5.81
N TRP A 74 -13.53 -15.99 -5.01
CA TRP A 74 -13.77 -14.58 -5.34
C TRP A 74 -12.98 -14.14 -6.58
N CYS A 75 -11.70 -14.55 -6.67
CA CYS A 75 -10.83 -14.22 -7.79
C CYS A 75 -11.26 -14.88 -9.11
N THR A 76 -11.88 -16.07 -9.04
CA THR A 76 -12.24 -16.90 -10.20
C THR A 76 -13.72 -16.84 -10.56
N GLU A 77 -14.53 -16.07 -9.83
CA GLU A 77 -15.95 -15.91 -10.11
C GLU A 77 -16.19 -15.38 -11.54
N ASP A 78 -17.10 -16.01 -12.27
CA ASP A 78 -17.41 -15.63 -13.65
C ASP A 78 -17.95 -14.20 -13.72
N GLY A 79 -17.45 -13.43 -14.69
CA GLY A 79 -17.94 -12.09 -15.00
C GLY A 79 -17.24 -10.96 -14.23
N ARG A 80 -16.18 -11.26 -13.48
CA ARG A 80 -15.30 -10.25 -12.86
C ARG A 80 -14.71 -9.30 -13.90
N LYS A 81 -14.63 -8.03 -13.53
CA LYS A 81 -14.06 -6.96 -14.34
C LYS A 81 -13.05 -6.18 -13.52
N LYS A 82 -12.06 -5.63 -14.22
CA LYS A 82 -11.07 -4.75 -13.60
C LYS A 82 -11.78 -3.65 -12.79
N GLY A 83 -11.34 -3.47 -11.54
CA GLY A 83 -11.92 -2.52 -10.61
C GLY A 83 -13.06 -3.06 -9.74
N ASP A 84 -13.50 -4.32 -9.96
CA ASP A 84 -14.43 -4.97 -9.04
C ASP A 84 -13.79 -5.09 -7.65
N THR A 85 -14.58 -4.80 -6.62
CA THR A 85 -14.14 -4.84 -5.23
C THR A 85 -15.09 -5.64 -4.37
N GLY A 86 -14.60 -6.12 -3.23
CA GLY A 86 -15.42 -6.87 -2.29
C GLY A 86 -14.65 -7.21 -1.01
N ILE A 87 -15.37 -7.71 -0.03
CA ILE A 87 -14.80 -8.20 1.23
C ILE A 87 -14.96 -9.71 1.29
N VAL A 88 -13.87 -10.41 1.54
CA VAL A 88 -13.82 -11.86 1.68
C VAL A 88 -13.30 -12.19 3.09
N LYS A 89 -14.09 -12.95 3.85
CA LYS A 89 -13.66 -13.47 5.16
C LYS A 89 -12.94 -14.79 4.95
N THR A 90 -11.74 -14.93 5.51
CA THR A 90 -10.99 -16.19 5.57
C THR A 90 -10.49 -16.46 6.98
N VAL A 91 -9.83 -17.61 7.17
CA VAL A 91 -9.16 -17.94 8.43
C VAL A 91 -8.10 -16.92 8.87
N HIS A 92 -7.58 -16.12 7.92
CA HIS A 92 -6.55 -15.11 8.20
C HIS A 92 -7.13 -13.76 8.62
N GLY A 93 -8.42 -13.50 8.42
CA GLY A 93 -9.02 -12.18 8.66
C GLY A 93 -9.96 -11.76 7.54
N TYR A 94 -10.16 -10.45 7.39
CA TYR A 94 -10.99 -9.86 6.35
C TYR A 94 -10.11 -9.30 5.23
N HIS A 95 -10.34 -9.81 4.01
CA HIS A 95 -9.63 -9.39 2.81
C HIS A 95 -10.50 -8.40 2.04
N ILE A 96 -10.05 -7.17 1.89
CA ILE A 96 -10.60 -6.26 0.89
C ILE A 96 -9.89 -6.55 -0.42
N MET A 97 -10.69 -6.92 -1.40
CA MET A 97 -10.27 -7.40 -2.71
C MET A 97 -10.45 -6.31 -3.75
N TYR A 98 -9.54 -6.27 -4.71
CA TYR A 98 -9.65 -5.48 -5.93
C TYR A 98 -9.22 -6.40 -7.09
N PHE A 99 -10.08 -6.56 -8.08
CA PHE A 99 -9.79 -7.39 -9.24
C PHE A 99 -9.05 -6.54 -10.27
N GLU A 100 -7.80 -6.88 -10.55
CA GLU A 100 -7.00 -6.18 -11.56
C GLU A 100 -7.23 -6.77 -12.96
N GLY A 101 -7.23 -8.10 -13.08
CA GLY A 101 -7.42 -8.79 -14.35
C GLY A 101 -7.11 -10.28 -14.24
N TYR A 102 -7.30 -11.00 -15.34
CA TYR A 102 -6.81 -12.36 -15.49
C TYR A 102 -5.34 -12.33 -15.94
N GLY A 103 -4.57 -13.38 -15.63
CA GLY A 103 -3.10 -13.47 -15.82
C GLY A 103 -2.57 -13.41 -17.26
N GLU A 104 -3.36 -12.93 -18.22
CA GLU A 104 -2.96 -12.77 -19.61
C GLU A 104 -2.31 -11.39 -19.89
N GLU A 105 -2.23 -10.48 -18.90
CA GLU A 105 -1.73 -9.11 -19.09
C GLU A 105 -0.28 -8.93 -18.57
N PRO A 106 0.75 -8.85 -19.45
CA PRO A 106 2.15 -8.83 -19.03
C PRO A 106 2.60 -7.51 -18.38
N GLU A 107 1.82 -6.43 -18.53
CA GLU A 107 2.19 -5.08 -18.04
C GLU A 107 1.72 -4.79 -16.60
N LEU A 108 0.89 -5.66 -16.02
CA LEU A 108 0.33 -5.48 -14.67
C LEU A 108 1.38 -5.20 -13.59
N PRO A 109 2.42 -6.04 -13.41
CA PRO A 109 3.43 -5.78 -12.40
C PRO A 109 4.21 -4.47 -12.66
N GLY A 110 4.36 -4.05 -13.92
CA GLY A 110 4.96 -2.77 -14.28
C GLY A 110 4.10 -1.57 -13.83
N ARG A 111 2.79 -1.63 -14.03
CA ARG A 111 1.84 -0.57 -13.67
C ARG A 111 1.69 -0.38 -12.16
N ILE A 112 1.67 -1.49 -11.41
CA ILE A 112 1.68 -1.45 -9.94
C ILE A 112 2.99 -0.86 -9.43
N ARG A 113 4.13 -1.23 -10.02
CA ARG A 113 5.44 -0.69 -9.64
C ARG A 113 5.54 0.81 -9.89
N GLU A 114 5.05 1.30 -11.03
CA GLU A 114 5.04 2.73 -11.32
C GLU A 114 4.16 3.48 -10.32
N SER A 115 2.98 2.93 -10.01
CA SER A 115 2.09 3.48 -8.97
C SER A 115 2.79 3.56 -7.61
N LEU A 116 3.53 2.52 -7.20
CA LEU A 116 4.30 2.52 -5.95
C LEU A 116 5.38 3.60 -5.94
N LYS A 117 6.09 3.81 -7.06
CA LYS A 117 7.09 4.87 -7.20
C LYS A 117 6.46 6.25 -7.06
N GLU A 118 5.35 6.51 -7.75
CA GLU A 118 4.63 7.77 -7.66
C GLU A 118 4.12 8.04 -6.24
N ILE A 119 3.51 7.04 -5.60
CA ILE A 119 3.04 7.14 -4.20
C ILE A 119 4.19 7.52 -3.27
N HIS A 120 5.29 6.77 -3.33
CA HIS A 120 6.42 6.99 -2.44
C HIS A 120 7.13 8.33 -2.71
N LEU A 121 7.25 8.74 -3.97
CA LEU A 121 7.81 10.03 -4.33
C LEU A 121 6.95 11.17 -3.79
N ASN A 122 5.62 11.08 -3.92
CA ASN A 122 4.71 12.10 -3.41
C ASN A 122 4.79 12.21 -1.88
N GLU A 123 4.76 11.09 -1.15
CA GLU A 123 4.95 11.07 0.30
C GLU A 123 6.30 11.67 0.72
N TRP A 124 7.37 11.37 -0.03
CA TRP A 124 8.70 11.91 0.22
C TRP A 124 8.76 13.43 0.00
N VAL A 125 8.17 13.95 -1.09
CA VAL A 125 8.09 15.38 -1.38
C VAL A 125 7.27 16.10 -0.30
N GLU A 126 6.12 15.55 0.09
CA GLU A 126 5.28 16.11 1.15
C GLU A 126 6.03 16.20 2.48
N ARG A 127 6.74 15.13 2.86
CA ARG A 127 7.56 15.11 4.07
C ARG A 127 8.64 16.18 4.05
N ILE A 128 9.40 16.31 2.96
CA ILE A 128 10.45 17.33 2.83
C ILE A 128 9.85 18.74 2.87
N SER A 129 8.72 18.96 2.19
CA SER A 129 8.01 20.25 2.20
C SER A 129 7.56 20.63 3.61
N ASN A 130 6.97 19.68 4.34
CA ASN A 130 6.51 19.89 5.71
C ASN A 130 7.69 20.17 6.66
N ASP A 131 8.78 19.40 6.57
CA ASP A 131 10.01 19.66 7.35
C ASP A 131 10.63 21.02 7.05
N ALA A 132 10.65 21.43 5.77
CA ALA A 132 11.15 22.74 5.35
C ALA A 132 10.28 23.90 5.87
N GLN A 133 8.96 23.71 5.96
CA GLN A 133 8.04 24.69 6.55
C GLN A 133 8.17 24.76 8.08
N LEU A 134 8.32 23.62 8.76
CA LEU A 134 8.56 23.56 10.21
C LEU A 134 9.89 24.22 10.61
N THR A 135 10.87 24.25 9.70
CA THR A 135 12.17 24.90 9.92
C THR A 135 12.13 26.43 9.69
N ARG A 136 11.02 27.00 9.18
CA ARG A 136 10.84 28.46 9.11
C ARG A 136 10.53 29.04 10.50
N HIS A 137 11.57 29.31 11.27
CA HIS A 137 11.48 30.01 12.55
C HIS A 137 11.00 31.48 12.35
N PRO A 138 10.07 32.01 13.16
CA PRO A 138 9.55 33.38 13.02
C PRO A 138 10.52 34.49 13.46
N PHE A 139 11.79 34.16 13.76
CA PHE A 139 12.80 35.12 14.17
C PHE A 139 13.93 35.19 13.15
N GLY A 140 13.75 36.07 12.18
CA GLY A 140 14.84 36.78 11.49
C GLY A 140 15.70 35.96 10.52
N MET A 141 15.61 36.31 9.24
CA MET A 141 16.74 36.22 8.33
C MET A 141 17.95 36.98 8.93
N LYS A 142 18.76 36.28 9.72
CA LYS A 142 20.12 36.69 10.10
C LYS A 142 21.06 35.53 9.78
N PHE A 143 21.60 35.57 8.57
CA PHE A 143 22.76 34.77 8.21
C PHE A 143 24.00 35.36 8.89
N VAL A 144 24.55 34.66 9.89
CA VAL A 144 25.90 34.88 10.38
C VAL A 144 26.62 33.54 10.32
N GLY A 145 27.77 33.55 9.64
CA GLY A 145 28.41 32.36 9.10
C GLY A 145 28.86 31.34 10.15
N LYS A 146 28.75 30.06 9.79
CA LYS A 146 29.84 29.27 9.22
C LYS A 146 29.24 27.95 8.69
N THR A 147 29.64 27.56 7.48
CA THR A 147 29.54 26.20 6.91
C THR A 147 28.19 25.53 6.62
N ASP A 148 27.02 26.12 6.88
CA ASP A 148 25.75 25.37 6.75
C ASP A 148 24.73 25.82 5.68
N PHE A 149 25.08 26.70 4.74
CA PHE A 149 24.16 27.01 3.62
C PHE A 149 24.22 25.98 2.49
N PHE A 150 25.40 25.41 2.22
CA PHE A 150 25.56 24.33 1.25
C PHE A 150 25.33 22.93 1.87
N SER A 151 25.30 22.76 3.19
CA SER A 151 24.86 21.51 3.84
C SER A 151 23.33 21.41 3.97
N ALA A 152 22.59 22.51 3.89
CA ALA A 152 21.13 22.46 3.74
C ALA A 152 20.71 22.11 2.29
N LEU A 153 21.58 22.37 1.31
CA LEU A 153 21.36 22.03 -0.11
C LEU A 153 22.05 20.72 -0.55
N PHE A 154 23.11 20.29 0.14
CA PHE A 154 23.92 19.08 -0.17
C PHE A 154 24.28 18.23 1.06
N GLY A 155 23.79 18.56 2.25
CA GLY A 155 23.98 17.74 3.45
C GLY A 155 22.99 16.60 3.45
N ARG A 156 23.51 15.43 3.87
CA ARG A 156 22.93 14.09 3.80
C ARG A 156 21.65 14.06 2.96
N THR A 157 21.82 13.88 1.64
CA THR A 157 20.74 13.43 0.76
C THR A 157 19.89 12.46 1.56
N PRO A 158 18.59 12.76 1.80
CA PRO A 158 17.70 11.78 2.39
C PRO A 158 17.96 10.51 1.59
N ALA A 159 18.37 9.44 2.26
CA ALA A 159 18.69 8.21 1.54
C ALA A 159 17.51 7.97 0.61
N GLU A 160 17.79 7.90 -0.71
CA GLU A 160 16.77 7.45 -1.65
C GLU A 160 16.13 6.23 -1.00
N PRO A 161 14.80 6.16 -0.94
CA PRO A 161 14.16 4.94 -0.47
C PRO A 161 14.85 3.80 -1.19
N LYS A 162 15.44 2.88 -0.41
CA LYS A 162 16.05 1.72 -1.03
C LYS A 162 14.94 1.13 -1.88
N GLU A 163 15.15 1.11 -3.19
CA GLU A 163 14.37 0.28 -4.09
C GLU A 163 14.67 -1.16 -3.69
N THR A 164 14.08 -1.63 -2.59
CA THR A 164 13.84 -3.05 -2.40
C THR A 164 12.67 -3.34 -3.31
N ILE A 165 12.97 -3.45 -4.60
CA ILE A 165 12.14 -4.16 -5.53
C ILE A 165 12.23 -5.61 -5.06
N PRO A 166 11.19 -6.19 -4.42
CA PRO A 166 11.19 -7.62 -4.27
C PRO A 166 11.18 -8.22 -5.67
N GLU A 167 12.13 -9.11 -5.96
CA GLU A 167 11.94 -10.07 -7.04
C GLU A 167 10.63 -10.81 -6.72
N LEU A 168 9.68 -10.74 -7.64
CA LEU A 168 8.50 -11.59 -7.60
C LEU A 168 9.02 -13.02 -7.78
N THR A 169 9.34 -13.70 -6.68
CA THR A 169 9.58 -15.13 -6.73
C THR A 169 8.24 -15.78 -7.07
N PRO A 170 8.13 -16.51 -8.19
CA PRO A 170 6.91 -17.25 -8.50
C PRO A 170 6.63 -18.20 -7.34
N ALA A 171 5.43 -18.13 -6.78
CA ALA A 171 5.00 -19.04 -5.74
C ALA A 171 5.01 -20.47 -6.33
N GLY A 172 5.88 -21.31 -5.77
CA GLY A 172 5.86 -22.76 -5.97
C GLY A 172 4.94 -23.44 -4.96
#